data_AF-A0A517QLD1-F1
#
_entry.id   AF-A0A517QLD1-F1
#
_cell.length_a   1.000
_cell.length_b   1.000
_cell.length_c   1.000
_cell.angle_alpha   90.00
_cell.angle_beta   90.00
_cell.angle_gamma   90.00
#
_symmetry.space_group_name_H-M   'P 1'
#
loop_
_entity.id
_entity.type
_entity.pdbx_description
1 polymer ?
#
loop_
_entity_poly.entity_id
_entity_poly.type
_entity_poly.pdbx_seq_one_letter_code
_entity_poly.pdbx_strand_id
1 'polypeptide(L)'
;MQTPVPPFVVIDGQHEAKLRNVPEGLIAEIMPSWEIRFNLQENPCMWFDPETLACQHYEHRPQACRDFEINCSSCHSIRDRCGIGS
;
A
#
# COMPACT_ATOMS: atom_id res chain seq x y z
N MET A 1 -5.36 -8.23 -17.71
CA MET A 1 -5.88 -7.26 -16.73
C MET A 1 -5.41 -7.70 -15.35
N GLN A 2 -4.57 -6.92 -14.67
CA GLN A 2 -4.24 -7.20 -13.27
C GLN A 2 -5.44 -6.75 -12.44
N THR A 3 -6.06 -7.68 -11.73
CA THR A 3 -7.10 -7.35 -10.75
C THR A 3 -6.46 -6.48 -9.67
N PRO A 4 -7.05 -5.33 -9.35
CA PRO A 4 -6.55 -4.50 -8.28
C PRO A 4 -6.59 -5.23 -6.95
N VAL A 5 -5.41 -5.47 -6.35
CA VAL A 5 -5.34 -6.09 -5.01
C VAL A 5 -5.64 -5.00 -3.97
N PRO A 6 -6.64 -5.20 -3.09
CA PRO A 6 -6.89 -4.31 -1.96
C PRO A 6 -5.68 -4.22 -1.03
N PRO A 7 -5.51 -3.10 -0.32
CA PRO A 7 -4.37 -2.93 0.58
C PRO A 7 -4.39 -4.03 1.61
N PHE A 8 -5.56 -4.43 2.10
CA PHE A 8 -5.73 -5.58 2.98
C PHE A 8 -6.63 -6.61 2.30
N VAL A 9 -6.26 -7.89 2.39
CA VAL A 9 -7.05 -8.99 1.83
C VAL A 9 -7.93 -9.66 2.90
N VAL A 10 -8.80 -10.57 2.49
CA VAL A 10 -9.50 -11.47 3.40
C VAL A 10 -8.72 -12.79 3.46
N ILE A 11 -8.30 -13.18 4.67
CA ILE A 11 -7.57 -14.42 4.95
C ILE A 11 -8.48 -15.28 5.83
N ASP A 12 -8.86 -16.47 5.35
CA ASP A 12 -9.74 -17.40 6.08
C ASP A 12 -11.04 -16.77 6.61
N GLY A 13 -11.64 -15.87 5.82
CA GLY A 13 -12.86 -15.14 6.19
C GLY A 13 -12.65 -13.97 7.16
N GLN A 14 -11.40 -13.68 7.55
CA GLN A 14 -11.05 -12.54 8.40
C GLN A 14 -10.35 -11.45 7.60
N HIS A 15 -10.74 -10.19 7.85
CA HIS A 15 -10.09 -9.04 7.23
C HIS A 15 -8.67 -8.89 7.77
N GLU A 16 -7.66 -8.87 6.90
CA GLU A 16 -6.25 -8.86 7.28
C GLU A 16 -5.90 -7.69 8.22
N ALA A 17 -6.46 -6.50 8.00
CA ALA A 17 -6.23 -5.36 8.88
C ALA A 17 -6.58 -5.66 10.35
N LYS A 18 -7.63 -6.47 10.59
CA LYS A 18 -7.99 -6.90 11.95
C LYS A 18 -6.99 -7.91 12.51
N LEU A 19 -6.58 -8.88 11.70
CA LEU A 19 -5.55 -9.86 12.08
C LEU A 19 -4.24 -9.19 12.52
N ARG A 20 -3.92 -8.04 11.91
CA ARG A 20 -2.70 -7.28 12.20
C ARG A 20 -2.86 -6.18 13.24
N ASN A 21 -4.03 -6.05 13.88
CA ASN A 21 -4.32 -4.97 14.83
C ASN A 21 -4.03 -3.57 14.24
N VAL A 22 -4.34 -3.36 12.96
CA VAL A 22 -4.19 -2.05 12.32
C VAL A 22 -5.20 -1.10 12.98
N PRO A 23 -4.77 0.09 13.46
CA PRO A 23 -5.67 1.04 14.10
C PRO A 23 -6.83 1.42 13.16
N GLU A 24 -8.04 1.52 13.70
CA GLU A 24 -9.23 1.86 12.90
C GLU A 24 -9.09 3.20 12.18
N GLY A 25 -8.47 4.20 12.82
CA GLY A 25 -8.18 5.49 12.20
C GLY A 25 -7.27 5.38 10.98
N LEU A 26 -6.29 4.48 11.00
CA LEU A 26 -5.39 4.24 9.86
C LEU A 26 -6.12 3.49 8.73
N ILE A 27 -7.02 2.56 9.06
CA ILE A 27 -7.86 1.90 8.05
C ILE A 27 -8.75 2.93 7.35
N ALA A 28 -9.35 3.85 8.11
CA ALA A 28 -10.20 4.92 7.58
C ALA A 28 -9.44 5.91 6.68
N GLU A 29 -8.14 6.10 6.89
CA GLU A 29 -7.27 6.92 6.04
C GLU A 29 -6.88 6.20 4.74
N ILE A 30 -6.51 4.92 4.84
CA ILE A 30 -5.94 4.15 3.73
C ILE A 30 -7.00 3.68 2.73
N MET A 31 -8.18 3.26 3.21
CA MET A 31 -9.22 2.67 2.36
C MET A 31 -9.75 3.66 1.29
N PRO A 32 -10.07 4.93 1.60
CA PRO A 32 -10.45 5.91 0.58
C PRO A 32 -9.32 6.17 -0.42
N SER A 33 -8.08 6.25 0.05
CA SER A 33 -6.88 6.42 -0.79
C SER A 33 -6.71 5.27 -1.80
N TRP A 34 -7.09 4.05 -1.42
CA TRP A 34 -7.09 2.90 -2.34
C TRP A 34 -8.14 3.01 -3.44
N GLU A 35 -9.37 3.40 -3.11
CA GLU A 35 -10.45 3.58 -4.08
C GLU A 35 -10.09 4.66 -5.11
N ILE A 36 -9.47 5.75 -4.64
CA ILE A 36 -8.99 6.85 -5.49
C ILE A 36 -7.81 6.41 -6.37
N ARG A 37 -6.92 5.55 -5.87
CA ARG A 37 -5.73 5.08 -6.62
C ARG A 37 -6.09 4.34 -7.92
N PHE A 38 -7.26 3.70 -8.02
CA PHE A 38 -7.69 3.13 -9.32
C PHE A 38 -8.12 4.17 -10.34
N ASN A 39 -8.46 5.37 -9.87
CA ASN A 39 -8.96 6.44 -10.71
C ASN A 39 -7.88 7.49 -11.03
N LEU A 40 -6.78 7.56 -10.27
CA LEU A 40 -5.70 8.52 -10.47
C LEU A 40 -4.38 7.80 -10.74
N GLN A 41 -3.89 7.87 -11.99
CA GLN A 41 -2.60 7.30 -12.41
C GLN A 41 -1.39 7.88 -11.67
N GLU A 42 -1.55 9.04 -11.03
CA GLU A 42 -0.42 9.87 -10.55
C GLU A 42 -0.12 9.70 -9.07
N ASN A 43 -0.93 8.96 -8.30
CA ASN A 43 -0.67 8.82 -6.87
C ASN A 43 0.36 7.72 -6.56
N PRO A 44 1.41 8.04 -5.79
CA PRO A 44 2.37 7.04 -5.35
C PRO A 44 1.72 5.98 -4.48
N CYS A 45 2.47 4.92 -4.21
CA CYS A 45 2.04 3.90 -3.24
C CYS A 45 1.53 4.58 -1.96
N MET A 46 0.32 4.23 -1.49
CA MET A 46 -0.27 4.76 -0.25
C MET A 46 0.57 4.54 1.01
N TRP A 47 1.49 3.57 0.94
CA TRP A 47 2.43 3.27 2.01
C TRP A 47 3.73 4.04 1.88
N PHE A 48 3.96 4.77 0.80
CA PHE A 48 5.20 5.48 0.54
C PHE A 48 5.10 6.92 1.03
N ASP A 49 6.08 7.33 1.82
CA ASP A 49 6.26 8.70 2.26
C ASP A 49 7.29 9.39 1.35
N PRO A 50 6.90 10.42 0.57
CA PRO A 50 7.81 11.12 -0.33
C PRO A 50 8.83 12.00 0.39
N GLU A 51 8.61 12.38 1.64
CA GLU A 51 9.56 13.20 2.41
C GLU A 51 10.70 12.34 2.95
N THR A 52 10.39 11.17 3.50
CA THR A 52 11.39 10.26 4.09
C THR A 52 11.91 9.20 3.12
N LEU A 53 11.27 9.05 1.95
CA LEU A 53 11.50 7.98 0.98
C LEU A 53 11.32 6.56 1.55
N ALA A 54 10.68 6.44 2.71
CA ALA A 54 10.43 5.20 3.42
C ALA A 54 8.96 4.77 3.31
N CYS A 55 8.64 3.58 3.80
CA CYS A 55 7.24 3.23 3.99
C CYS A 55 6.71 3.86 5.27
N GLN A 56 5.69 4.71 5.17
CA GLN A 56 4.89 5.10 6.32
C GLN A 56 4.14 3.89 6.89
N HIS A 57 3.86 3.92 8.21
CA HIS A 57 3.16 2.85 8.92
C HIS A 57 3.74 1.46 8.64
N TYR A 58 5.08 1.35 8.58
CA TYR A 58 5.81 0.14 8.17
C TYR A 58 5.35 -1.15 8.87
N GLU A 59 4.97 -1.06 10.14
CA GLU A 59 4.50 -2.19 10.96
C GLU A 59 3.09 -2.67 10.57
N HIS A 60 2.29 -1.82 9.95
CA HIS A 60 0.92 -2.12 9.52
C HIS A 60 0.80 -2.53 8.06
N ARG A 61 1.94 -2.61 7.35
CA ARG A 61 1.97 -3.04 5.95
C ARG A 61 1.29 -4.39 5.75
N PRO A 62 0.58 -4.57 4.63
CA PRO A 62 -0.16 -5.79 4.36
C PRO A 62 0.74 -6.93 3.92
N GLN A 63 0.16 -8.12 3.83
CA GLN A 63 0.83 -9.37 3.52
C GLN A 63 1.45 -9.28 2.14
N ALA A 64 0.73 -8.71 1.17
CA ALA A 64 1.28 -8.42 -0.16
C ALA A 64 2.63 -7.69 -0.06
N CYS A 65 2.74 -6.63 0.75
CA CYS A 65 3.99 -5.88 0.95
C CYS A 65 5.07 -6.60 1.78
N ARG A 66 4.72 -7.69 2.45
CA ARG A 66 5.63 -8.52 3.25
C ARG A 66 6.10 -9.75 2.48
N ASP A 67 5.33 -10.17 1.49
CA ASP A 67 5.61 -11.32 0.63
C ASP A 67 6.70 -11.01 -0.42
N PHE A 68 7.02 -9.74 -0.65
CA PHE A 68 8.10 -9.31 -1.52
C PHE A 68 9.17 -8.49 -0.79
N GLU A 69 10.38 -8.50 -1.34
CA GLU A 69 11.50 -7.71 -0.84
C GLU A 69 11.18 -6.21 -0.89
N ILE A 70 11.40 -5.53 0.23
CA ILE A 70 11.09 -4.11 0.38
C ILE A 70 12.09 -3.31 -0.45
N ASN A 71 11.63 -2.22 -1.06
CA ASN A 71 12.46 -1.41 -1.93
C ASN A 71 12.99 -2.22 -3.14
N CYS A 72 12.24 -3.23 -3.59
CA CYS A 72 12.55 -3.95 -4.81
C CYS A 72 12.15 -3.15 -6.07
N SER A 73 12.43 -3.71 -7.24
CA SER A 73 12.07 -3.14 -8.55
C SER A 73 10.60 -2.73 -8.67
N SER A 74 9.67 -3.42 -7.98
CA SER A 74 8.25 -3.04 -7.98
C SER A 74 8.01 -1.73 -7.23
N CYS A 75 8.72 -1.48 -6.12
CA CYS A 75 8.67 -0.22 -5.39
C CYS A 75 9.21 0.94 -6.25
N HIS A 76 10.39 0.75 -6.86
CA HIS A 76 11.00 1.75 -7.74
C HIS A 76 10.12 2.04 -8.97
N SER A 77 9.56 1.00 -9.60
CA SER A 77 8.67 1.16 -10.77
C SER A 77 7.44 2.01 -10.47
N ILE A 78 6.89 1.93 -9.25
CA ILE A 78 5.77 2.78 -8.84
C ILE A 78 6.24 4.23 -8.60
N ARG A 79 7.39 4.43 -7.95
CA ARG A 79 7.95 5.78 -7.75
C ARG A 79 8.25 6.47 -9.08
N ASP A 80 8.86 5.76 -10.02
CA ASP A 80 9.20 6.28 -11.35
C ASP A 80 7.95 6.66 -12.15
N ARG A 81 6.89 5.84 -12.10
CA ARG A 81 5.60 6.15 -12.74
C ARG A 81 4.93 7.40 -12.18
N CYS A 82 5.18 7.70 -10.90
CA CYS A 82 4.67 8.89 -10.24
C CYS A 82 5.65 10.09 -10.32
N GLY A 83 6.76 9.96 -11.05
CA GLY A 83 7.75 11.04 -11.21
C GLY A 83 8.61 11.33 -9.97
N ILE A 84 8.65 10.43 -9.00
CA ILE A 84 9.36 10.61 -7.72
C ILE A 84 10.84 10.20 -7.83
N GLY A 85 11.18 9.34 -8.79
CA GLY A 85 12.53 8.80 -8.99
C GLY A 85 12.84 7.61 -8.08
N SER A 86 13.84 6.82 -8.49
CA SER A 86 14.24 5.54 -7.87
C SER A 86 15.04 5.71 -6.59
#